data_AF-A0A846Q2U9-F1
#
_entry.id   AF-A0A846Q2U9-F1
#
_cell.length_a   1.000
_cell.length_b   1.000
_cell.length_c   1.000
_cell.angle_alpha   90.00
_cell.angle_beta   90.00
_cell.angle_gamma   90.00
#
_symmetry.space_group_name_H-M   'P 1'
#
loop_
_entity.id
_entity.type
_entity.pdbx_description
1 polymer ?
#
loop_
_entity_poly.entity_id
_entity_poly.type
_entity_poly.pdbx_seq_one_letter_code
_entity_poly.pdbx_strand_id
1 'polypeptide(L)'
;HSKIIFATPQTVENDLKNNRLNISKFSLVVFDEAHHSIGDYAYPYIAKVYLENARNPRILGLTASPGGTKEKIKEIMKNLGIKSVEIRTEEDFDVAPWVKKKQIE
;
A
#
# COMPACT_ATOMS: atom_id res chain seq x y z
N HIS A 1 -11.41 -1.28 -21.63
CA HIS A 1 -10.29 -0.37 -21.36
C HIS A 1 -10.03 -0.36 -19.85
N SER A 2 -8.83 -0.72 -19.41
CA SER A 2 -8.45 -0.59 -17.99
C SER A 2 -8.06 0.86 -17.70
N LYS A 3 -8.58 1.45 -16.63
CA LYS A 3 -8.22 2.82 -16.21
C LYS A 3 -7.33 2.72 -14.97
N ILE A 4 -6.25 3.48 -14.96
CA ILE A 4 -5.34 3.61 -13.81
C ILE A 4 -5.45 5.06 -13.33
N ILE A 5 -5.58 5.26 -12.03
CA ILE A 5 -5.71 6.58 -11.40
C ILE A 5 -4.63 6.69 -10.34
N PHE A 6 -3.88 7.79 -10.38
CA PHE A 6 -2.93 8.18 -9.35
C PHE A 6 -3.47 9.41 -8.64
N ALA A 7 -3.50 9.38 -7.31
CA ALA A 7 -4.02 10.47 -6.50
C ALA A 7 -3.29 10.50 -5.17
N THR A 8 -3.23 11.68 -4.55
CA THR A 8 -2.74 11.79 -3.18
C THR A 8 -3.76 11.16 -2.22
N PRO A 9 -3.31 10.62 -1.07
CA PRO A 9 -4.20 9.89 -0.16
C PRO A 9 -5.31 10.78 0.40
N GLN A 10 -5.01 12.05 0.69
CA GLN A 10 -5.96 13.03 1.21
C GLN A 10 -7.06 13.35 0.19
N THR A 11 -6.74 13.39 -1.11
CA THR A 11 -7.75 13.58 -2.16
C THR A 11 -8.71 12.39 -2.20
N VAL A 12 -8.18 11.16 -2.18
CA VAL A 12 -9.01 9.94 -2.17
C VAL A 12 -9.89 9.89 -0.93
N GLU A 13 -9.33 10.13 0.25
CA GLU A 13 -10.09 10.16 1.50
C GLU A 13 -11.23 11.20 1.47
N ASN A 14 -10.93 12.43 1.03
CA ASN A 14 -11.93 13.48 0.93
C ASN A 14 -13.03 13.13 -0.07
N ASP A 15 -12.69 12.55 -1.21
CA ASP A 15 -13.69 12.16 -2.21
C ASP A 15 -14.56 10.98 -1.74
N LEU A 16 -14.02 10.07 -0.92
CA LEU A 16 -14.81 9.03 -0.25
C LEU A 16 -15.77 9.64 0.79
N LYS A 17 -15.26 10.50 1.67
CA LYS A 17 -16.08 11.17 2.71
C LYS A 17 -17.21 12.03 2.13
N ASN A 18 -16.97 12.64 0.96
CA ASN A 18 -17.95 13.49 0.27
C ASN A 18 -18.76 12.74 -0.81
N ASN A 19 -18.69 11.40 -0.88
CA ASN A 19 -19.41 10.57 -1.87
C ASN A 19 -19.15 10.94 -3.34
N ARG A 20 -17.96 11.48 -3.65
CA ARG A 20 -17.51 11.81 -5.01
C ARG A 20 -16.83 10.65 -5.70
N LEU A 21 -16.25 9.72 -4.93
CA LEU A 21 -15.58 8.53 -5.43
C LEU A 21 -16.38 7.28 -5.05
N ASN A 22 -16.85 6.53 -6.06
CA ASN A 22 -17.40 5.20 -5.84
C ASN A 22 -16.27 4.15 -5.90
N ILE A 23 -15.73 3.79 -4.73
CA ILE A 23 -14.62 2.85 -4.58
C ILE A 23 -14.96 1.41 -5.01
N SER A 24 -16.24 1.03 -5.03
CA SER A 24 -16.68 -0.31 -5.45
C SER A 24 -16.40 -0.62 -6.92
N LYS A 25 -16.12 0.42 -7.73
CA LYS A 25 -15.75 0.29 -9.14
C LYS A 25 -14.28 -0.12 -9.36
N PHE A 26 -13.46 -0.12 -8.31
CA PHE A 26 -12.04 -0.43 -8.39
C PHE A 26 -11.78 -1.90 -8.04
N SER A 27 -10.96 -2.56 -8.85
CA SER A 27 -10.55 -3.95 -8.65
C SER A 27 -9.25 -4.09 -7.85
N LEU A 28 -8.51 -3.00 -7.66
CA LEU A 28 -7.22 -2.96 -6.98
C LEU A 28 -6.99 -1.57 -6.37
N VAL A 29 -6.47 -1.54 -5.15
CA VAL A 29 -5.87 -0.34 -4.52
C VAL A 29 -4.40 -0.63 -4.23
N VAL A 30 -3.52 0.27 -4.66
CA VAL A 30 -2.08 0.21 -4.37
C VAL A 30 -1.73 1.33 -3.41
N PHE A 31 -1.13 0.97 -2.27
CA PHE A 31 -0.58 1.90 -1.29
C PHE A 31 0.94 1.94 -1.47
N ASP A 32 1.42 3.02 -2.09
CA ASP A 32 2.85 3.31 -2.15
C ASP A 32 3.34 3.86 -0.80
N GLU A 33 4.58 3.60 -0.44
CA GLU A 33 5.11 3.85 0.91
C GLU A 33 4.17 3.38 2.04
N ALA A 34 3.77 2.11 1.95
CA ALA A 34 2.81 1.47 2.85
C ALA A 34 3.19 1.57 4.34
N HIS A 35 4.44 1.90 4.70
CA HIS A 35 4.82 2.19 6.08
C HIS A 35 4.07 3.40 6.68
N HIS A 36 3.49 4.28 5.86
CA HIS A 36 2.58 5.35 6.29
C HIS A 36 1.20 4.86 6.74
N SER A 37 0.88 3.56 6.67
CA SER A 37 -0.40 3.04 7.15
C SER A 37 -0.49 2.92 8.68
N ILE A 38 0.44 3.52 9.42
CA ILE A 38 0.47 3.56 10.89
C ILE A 38 0.12 4.99 11.33
N GLY A 39 -0.65 5.13 12.41
CA GLY A 39 -1.09 6.43 12.92
C GLY A 39 -2.23 7.07 12.12
N ASP A 40 -2.34 8.39 12.18
CA ASP A 40 -3.49 9.16 11.65
C ASP A 40 -3.38 9.51 10.15
N TYR A 41 -2.75 8.64 9.36
CA TYR A 41 -2.69 8.83 7.90
C TYR A 41 -4.00 8.41 7.22
N ALA A 42 -4.20 8.81 5.96
CA ALA A 42 -5.42 8.50 5.21
C ALA A 42 -5.55 7.01 4.83
N TYR A 43 -4.45 6.25 4.82
CA TYR A 43 -4.43 4.86 4.33
C TYR A 43 -5.33 3.88 5.07
N PRO A 44 -5.34 3.81 6.42
CA PRO A 44 -6.24 2.91 7.14
C PRO A 44 -7.72 3.18 6.84
N TYR A 45 -8.12 4.45 6.72
CA TYR A 45 -9.50 4.80 6.35
C TYR A 45 -9.83 4.33 4.93
N ILE A 46 -8.98 4.63 3.94
CA ILE A 46 -9.20 4.22 2.54
C ILE A 46 -9.27 2.70 2.43
N ALA A 47 -8.33 1.99 3.07
CA ALA A 47 -8.28 0.52 3.07
C ALA A 47 -9.56 -0.07 3.67
N LYS A 48 -10.00 0.43 4.83
CA LYS A 48 -11.24 0.01 5.48
C LYS A 48 -12.44 0.17 4.55
N VAL A 49 -12.66 1.38 4.01
CA VAL A 49 -13.79 1.66 3.12
C VAL A 49 -13.75 0.79 1.86
N TYR A 50 -12.57 0.56 1.29
CA TYR A 50 -12.42 -0.31 0.13
C TYR A 50 -12.75 -1.77 0.44
N LEU A 51 -12.25 -2.32 1.55
CA LEU A 51 -12.53 -3.69 1.99
C LEU A 51 -14.02 -3.93 2.26
N GLU A 52 -14.72 -2.92 2.79
CA GLU A 52 -16.16 -2.99 3.09
C GLU A 52 -17.05 -2.90 1.84
N ASN A 53 -16.62 -2.17 0.80
CA ASN A 53 -17.49 -1.81 -0.34
C ASN A 53 -17.14 -2.47 -1.67
N ALA A 54 -15.93 -3.02 -1.82
CA ALA A 54 -15.52 -3.66 -3.06
C ALA A 54 -16.08 -5.08 -3.18
N ARG A 55 -16.49 -5.48 -4.38
CA ARG A 55 -17.00 -6.84 -4.65
C ARG A 55 -15.91 -7.91 -4.51
N ASN A 56 -14.68 -7.58 -4.89
CA ASN A 56 -13.52 -8.46 -4.80
C ASN A 56 -12.28 -7.61 -4.48
N PRO A 57 -12.09 -7.21 -3.21
CA PRO A 57 -11.04 -6.28 -2.84
C PRO A 57 -9.65 -6.89 -3.05
N ARG A 58 -8.78 -6.15 -3.72
CA ARG A 58 -7.35 -6.46 -3.80
C ARG A 58 -6.54 -5.26 -3.35
N ILE A 59 -5.65 -5.48 -2.39
CA ILE A 59 -4.75 -4.45 -1.87
C ILE A 59 -3.30 -4.91 -2.10
N LEU A 60 -2.47 -4.00 -2.59
CA LEU A 60 -1.02 -4.16 -2.67
C LEU A 60 -0.36 -3.00 -1.91
N GLY A 61 0.45 -3.31 -0.91
CA GLY A 61 1.31 -2.35 -0.23
C GLY A 61 2.73 -2.45 -0.77
N LEU A 62 3.32 -1.31 -1.14
CA LEU A 62 4.71 -1.22 -1.59
C LEU A 62 5.48 -0.34 -0.59
N THR A 63 6.65 -0.79 -0.15
CA THR A 63 7.56 0.07 0.59
C THR A 63 8.96 -0.50 0.59
N ALA A 64 9.96 0.37 0.56
CA ALA A 64 11.36 -0.02 0.74
C ALA A 64 11.69 -0.37 2.20
N SER A 65 10.92 0.15 3.17
CA SER A 65 11.16 -0.13 4.59
C SER A 65 9.87 -0.09 5.42
N PRO A 66 9.30 -1.25 5.81
CA PRO A 66 8.05 -1.30 6.57
C PRO A 66 8.20 -0.98 8.08
N GLY A 67 9.31 -0.35 8.48
CA GLY A 67 9.71 -0.18 9.87
C GLY A 67 10.46 -1.41 10.39
N GLY A 68 11.60 -1.19 11.05
CA GLY A 68 12.58 -2.24 11.38
C GLY A 68 12.15 -3.32 12.40
N THR A 69 10.87 -3.49 12.69
CA THR A 69 10.37 -4.50 13.65
C THR A 69 9.20 -5.30 13.08
N LYS A 70 9.07 -6.56 13.50
CA LYS A 70 7.97 -7.45 13.07
C LYS A 70 6.60 -6.90 13.49
N GLU A 71 6.54 -6.18 14.61
CA GLU A 71 5.34 -5.57 15.16
C GLU A 71 4.81 -4.49 14.24
N LYS A 72 5.70 -3.62 13.71
CA LYS A 72 5.33 -2.59 12.73
C LYS A 72 4.80 -3.21 11.44
N ILE A 73 5.44 -4.27 10.94
CA ILE A 73 4.96 -5.00 9.76
C ILE A 73 3.55 -5.55 9.99
N LYS A 74 3.30 -6.19 11.14
CA LYS A 74 1.97 -6.71 11.50
C LYS A 74 0.92 -5.60 11.60
N GLU A 75 1.29 -4.43 12.12
CA GLU A 75 0.40 -3.27 12.20
C GLU A 75 0.02 -2.76 10.81
N ILE A 76 0.99 -2.60 9.91
CA ILE A 76 0.74 -2.25 8.50
C ILE A 76 -0.21 -3.27 7.86
N MET A 77 0.09 -4.56 8.01
CA MET A 77 -0.73 -5.63 7.46
C MET A 77 -2.17 -5.56 7.96
N LYS A 78 -2.36 -5.34 9.27
CA LYS A 78 -3.68 -5.19 9.88
C LYS A 78 -4.42 -3.97 9.33
N ASN A 79 -3.77 -2.81 9.28
CA ASN A 79 -4.41 -1.56 8.87
C ASN A 79 -4.78 -1.54 7.39
N LEU A 80 -4.03 -2.24 6.54
CA LEU A 80 -4.30 -2.38 5.11
C LEU A 80 -5.10 -3.64 4.75
N GLY A 81 -5.39 -4.53 5.70
CA GLY A 81 -6.05 -5.82 5.43
C GLY A 81 -5.21 -6.78 4.57
N ILE A 82 -3.88 -6.68 4.64
CA ILE A 82 -2.94 -7.53 3.90
C ILE A 82 -2.72 -8.84 4.67
N LYS A 83 -2.78 -9.96 3.93
CA LYS A 83 -2.67 -11.32 4.51
C LYS A 83 -1.26 -11.91 4.47
N SER A 84 -0.42 -11.42 3.57
CA SER A 84 0.93 -11.94 3.34
C SER A 84 1.89 -10.79 3.05
N VAL A 85 3.12 -10.93 3.53
CA VAL A 85 4.22 -10.01 3.22
C VAL A 85 5.30 -10.80 2.49
N GLU A 86 5.87 -10.19 1.48
CA GLU A 86 7.03 -10.69 0.75
C GLU A 86 8.14 -9.65 0.91
N ILE A 87 9.32 -10.12 1.30
CA ILE A 87 10.49 -9.27 1.52
C ILE A 87 11.53 -9.69 0.49
N ARG A 88 12.14 -8.67 -0.14
CA ARG A 88 13.33 -8.82 -0.96
C ARG A 88 14.42 -7.91 -0.43
N THR A 89 15.62 -8.42 -0.50
CA THR A 89 16.88 -7.80 -0.09
C THR A 89 17.78 -7.67 -1.30
N GLU A 90 18.83 -6.85 -1.18
CA GLU A 90 19.81 -6.68 -2.26
C GLU A 90 20.61 -7.96 -2.56
N GLU A 91 20.58 -8.94 -1.64
CA GLU A 91 21.29 -10.22 -1.77
C GLU A 91 20.46 -11.30 -2.45
N ASP A 92 19.14 -11.11 -2.59
CA ASP A 92 18.26 -12.12 -3.19
C ASP A 92 18.60 -12.34 -4.67
N PHE A 93 18.60 -13.59 -5.12
CA PHE A 93 19.03 -13.97 -6.48
C PHE A 93 18.26 -13.24 -7.60
N ASP A 94 16.97 -12.96 -7.38
CA ASP A 94 16.11 -12.24 -8.33
C ASP A 94 16.29 -10.71 -8.29
N VAL A 95 17.00 -10.18 -7.29
CA VAL A 95 17.25 -8.75 -7.08
C VAL A 95 18.72 -8.38 -7.33
N ALA A 96 19.66 -9.15 -6.80
CA ALA A 96 21.09 -8.90 -6.84
C ALA A 96 21.66 -8.54 -8.23
N PRO A 97 21.23 -9.16 -9.35
CA PRO A 97 21.70 -8.79 -10.69
C PRO A 97 21.37 -7.35 -11.10
N TRP A 98 20.38 -6.74 -10.46
CA TRP A 98 19.84 -5.42 -10.80
C TRP A 98 20.24 -4.32 -9.80
N VAL A 99 20.91 -4.69 -8.71
CA VAL A 99 21.38 -3.73 -7.69
C VAL A 99 22.64 -3.04 -8.19
N LYS A 100 22.57 -1.72 -8.37
CA LYS A 100 23.76 -0.90 -8.63
C LYS A 100 24.56 -0.79 -7.34
N LYS A 101 25.80 -1.28 -7.36
CA LYS A 101 26.75 -1.06 -6.25
C LYS A 101 26.95 0.45 -6.08
N LYS A 102 26.62 0.97 -4.89
CA LYS A 102 27.01 2.33 -4.52
C LYS A 102 28.54 2.33 -4.42
N GLN A 103 29.21 3.13 -5.24
CA GLN A 103 30.57 3.53 -4.95
C GLN A 103 30.48 4.43 -3.71
N ILE A 104 30.92 3.91 -2.58
CA ILE A 104 31.16 4.72 -1.40
C ILE A 104 32.53 5.37 -1.67
N GLU A 105 32.53 6.68 -1.94
CA GLU A 105 33.74 7.52 -1.81
C GLU A 105 34.06 7.76 -0.33
#